data_AF-A0A3L7WFI6-F1
#
_entry.id   AF-A0A3L7WFI6-F1
#
_cell.length_a   1.000
_cell.length_b   1.000
_cell.length_c   1.000
_cell.angle_alpha   90.00
_cell.angle_beta   90.00
_cell.angle_gamma   90.00
#
_symmetry.space_group_name_H-M   'P 1'
#
loop_
_entity.id
_entity.type
_entity.pdbx_description
1 polymer ?
#
loop_
_entity_poly.entity_id
_entity_poly.type
_entity_poly.pdbx_seq_one_letter_code
_entity_poly.pdbx_strand_id
1 'polypeptide(L)'
;MAEEQRGDAIETFQAAGQTFPPAATTTAAANAQAEIYARAAADPVAYWAAEARERLTWRKPFTKTLEWELPFARWFDDGELNVAENCVDRHVAAGRGEKVAFHWIGEPGDRRTITYAELLVEVQRTANALKGLGVTRGDRV
;
A
#
# COMPACT_ATOMS: atom_id res chain seq x y z
N MET A 1 -30.30 -39.71 26.39
CA MET A 1 -29.11 -38.89 26.71
C MET A 1 -28.51 -38.47 25.38
N ALA A 2 -28.29 -37.16 25.23
CA ALA A 2 -28.12 -36.43 23.99
C ALA A 2 -27.04 -36.98 23.06
N GLU A 3 -27.38 -37.12 21.78
CA GLU A 3 -26.40 -37.13 20.70
C GLU A 3 -26.56 -35.79 19.98
N GLU A 4 -25.74 -34.84 20.43
CA GLU A 4 -25.62 -33.51 19.87
C GLU A 4 -25.07 -33.67 18.44
N GLN A 5 -25.95 -33.55 17.44
CA GLN A 5 -25.59 -33.51 16.03
C GLN A 5 -24.77 -32.24 15.74
N ARG A 6 -23.48 -32.32 16.06
CA ARG A 6 -22.46 -31.33 15.76
C ARG A 6 -21.91 -31.60 14.36
N GLY A 7 -22.80 -31.67 13.37
CA GLY A 7 -22.51 -32.17 12.02
C GLY A 7 -22.66 -31.18 10.87
N ASP A 8 -23.55 -30.18 10.95
CA ASP A 8 -23.96 -29.39 9.77
C ASP A 8 -23.52 -27.90 9.79
N ALA A 9 -22.67 -27.48 10.73
CA ALA A 9 -22.41 -26.06 10.93
C ALA A 9 -21.43 -25.40 9.92
N ILE A 10 -20.92 -26.15 8.94
CA ILE A 10 -20.05 -25.62 7.87
C ILE A 10 -20.79 -25.65 6.52
N GLU A 11 -22.09 -25.36 6.51
CA GLU A 11 -22.82 -25.11 5.28
C GLU A 11 -22.71 -23.63 4.87
N THR A 12 -21.61 -23.36 4.18
CA THR A 12 -21.45 -22.39 3.07
C THR A 12 -22.48 -21.25 3.01
N PHE A 13 -22.34 -20.23 3.86
CA PHE A 13 -23.13 -18.97 3.81
C PHE A 13 -23.24 -18.35 2.41
N GLN A 14 -22.26 -18.61 1.56
CA GLN A 14 -22.21 -18.16 0.17
C GLN A 14 -23.21 -18.91 -0.75
N ALA A 15 -23.49 -20.19 -0.49
CA ALA A 15 -24.50 -20.97 -1.21
C ALA A 15 -25.93 -20.56 -0.85
N ALA A 16 -26.13 -20.06 0.38
CA ALA A 16 -27.41 -19.54 0.86
C ALA A 16 -27.73 -18.11 0.39
N GLY A 17 -26.85 -17.48 -0.41
CA GLY A 17 -27.05 -16.11 -0.91
C GLY A 17 -27.05 -15.02 0.17
N GLN A 18 -26.53 -15.33 1.37
CA GLN A 18 -26.56 -14.42 2.50
C GLN A 18 -25.48 -13.35 2.35
N THR A 19 -25.88 -12.08 2.38
CA THR A 19 -24.95 -10.93 2.28
C THR A 19 -24.86 -10.19 3.61
N PHE A 20 -23.66 -9.78 3.99
CA PHE A 20 -23.39 -9.00 5.19
C PHE A 20 -22.86 -7.61 4.78
N PRO A 21 -23.72 -6.59 4.66
CA PRO A 21 -23.26 -5.26 4.31
C PRO A 21 -22.38 -4.68 5.43
N PRO A 22 -21.38 -3.83 5.10
CA PRO A 22 -20.62 -3.13 6.11
C PRO A 22 -21.52 -2.20 6.93
N ALA A 23 -21.13 -1.97 8.18
CA ALA A 23 -21.81 -0.99 9.02
C ALA A 23 -21.76 0.41 8.39
N ALA A 24 -22.80 1.22 8.59
CA ALA A 24 -22.89 2.57 8.02
C ALA A 24 -21.68 3.45 8.42
N THR A 25 -21.16 3.28 9.64
CA THR A 25 -19.97 3.97 10.12
C THR A 25 -18.71 3.58 9.34
N THR A 26 -18.56 2.31 8.98
CA THR A 26 -17.47 1.81 8.14
C THR A 26 -17.56 2.38 6.73
N THR A 27 -18.77 2.41 6.14
CA THR A 27 -18.98 2.99 4.80
C THR A 27 -18.66 4.48 4.77
N ALA A 28 -19.13 5.24 5.77
CA ALA A 28 -18.88 6.68 5.87
C ALA A 28 -17.39 7.02 6.06
N ALA A 29 -16.62 6.15 6.73
CA ALA A 29 -15.19 6.32 6.96
C ALA A 29 -14.30 5.70 5.87
N ALA A 30 -14.89 5.15 4.80
CA ALA A 30 -14.12 4.49 3.76
C ALA A 30 -13.23 5.48 2.98
N ASN A 31 -11.99 5.09 2.72
CA ASN A 31 -11.00 5.89 1.97
C ASN A 31 -11.40 6.16 0.50
N ALA A 32 -12.38 5.42 -0.02
CA ALA A 32 -12.93 5.57 -1.34
C ALA A 32 -14.43 5.34 -1.29
N GLN A 33 -15.16 6.16 -2.03
CA GLN A 33 -16.62 6.14 -2.13
C GLN A 33 -17.04 5.68 -3.53
N ALA A 34 -18.30 5.27 -3.73
CA ALA A 34 -18.75 4.63 -4.97
C ALA A 34 -18.53 5.50 -6.23
N GLU A 35 -18.48 6.82 -6.07
CA GLU A 35 -18.31 7.79 -7.15
C GLU A 35 -16.93 7.67 -7.83
N ILE A 36 -15.94 7.05 -7.18
CA ILE A 36 -14.62 6.83 -7.81
C ILE A 36 -14.75 5.98 -9.08
N TYR A 37 -15.70 5.04 -9.11
CA TYR A 37 -15.88 4.15 -10.26
C TYR A 37 -16.42 4.90 -11.47
N ALA A 38 -17.42 5.77 -11.26
CA ALA A 38 -17.95 6.61 -12.32
C ALA A 38 -16.89 7.58 -12.85
N ARG A 39 -16.10 8.19 -11.96
CA ARG A 39 -14.97 9.08 -12.34
C ARG A 39 -13.90 8.33 -13.13
N ALA A 40 -13.47 7.17 -12.65
CA ALA A 40 -12.44 6.35 -13.30
C ALA A 40 -12.91 5.81 -14.66
N ALA A 41 -14.20 5.47 -14.81
CA ALA A 41 -14.76 5.01 -16.07
C ALA A 41 -14.90 6.13 -17.11
N ALA A 42 -15.19 7.36 -16.68
CA ALA A 42 -15.37 8.49 -17.58
C ALA A 42 -14.07 8.90 -18.29
N ASP A 43 -12.94 8.92 -17.56
CA ASP A 43 -11.61 9.13 -18.12
C ASP A 43 -10.55 8.39 -17.28
N PRO A 44 -10.21 7.14 -17.63
CA PRO A 44 -9.28 6.33 -16.86
C PRO A 44 -7.88 6.94 -16.76
N VAL A 45 -7.41 7.57 -17.84
CA VAL A 45 -6.06 8.12 -17.91
C VAL A 45 -5.98 9.37 -17.04
N ALA A 46 -6.94 10.30 -17.16
CA ALA A 46 -6.95 11.47 -16.30
C ALA A 46 -7.14 11.12 -14.82
N TYR A 47 -7.98 10.12 -14.51
CA TYR A 47 -8.17 9.61 -13.16
C TYR A 47 -6.85 9.14 -12.54
N TRP A 48 -6.13 8.23 -13.21
CA TRP A 48 -4.86 7.73 -12.68
C TRP A 48 -3.77 8.80 -12.61
N ALA A 49 -3.78 9.77 -13.54
CA ALA A 49 -2.90 10.93 -13.48
C ALA A 49 -3.14 11.77 -12.21
N ALA A 50 -4.40 11.96 -11.82
CA ALA A 50 -4.76 12.69 -10.61
C ALA A 50 -4.34 11.92 -9.35
N GLU A 51 -4.72 10.64 -9.25
CA GLU A 51 -4.38 9.81 -8.09
C GLU A 51 -2.86 9.70 -7.88
N ALA A 52 -2.08 9.55 -8.96
CA ALA A 52 -0.62 9.46 -8.88
C ALA A 52 0.03 10.77 -8.41
N ARG A 53 -0.51 11.94 -8.80
CA ARG A 53 -0.01 13.24 -8.35
C ARG A 53 -0.40 13.56 -6.91
N GLU A 54 -1.58 13.14 -6.48
CA GLU A 54 -2.07 13.39 -5.13
C GLU A 54 -1.41 12.48 -4.09
N ARG A 55 -1.25 11.20 -4.42
CA ARG A 55 -0.87 10.17 -3.44
C ARG A 55 0.61 9.88 -3.35
N LEU A 56 1.40 10.27 -4.35
CA LEU A 56 2.83 9.98 -4.41
C LEU A 56 3.65 11.26 -4.45
N THR A 57 4.78 11.23 -3.74
CA THR A 57 5.81 12.25 -3.83
C THR A 57 6.74 11.91 -5.00
N TRP A 58 6.74 12.79 -5.99
CA TRP A 58 7.61 12.71 -7.16
C TRP A 58 8.80 13.66 -6.98
N ARG A 59 10.01 13.17 -7.24
CA ARG A 59 11.20 14.03 -7.34
C ARG A 59 11.20 14.80 -8.66
N LYS A 60 10.78 14.12 -9.72
CA LYS A 60 10.51 14.72 -11.03
C LYS A 60 9.06 14.36 -11.40
N PRO A 61 8.14 15.34 -11.44
CA PRO A 61 6.77 15.09 -11.88
C PRO A 61 6.72 14.53 -13.30
N PHE A 62 5.82 13.57 -13.55
CA PHE A 62 5.57 13.04 -14.89
C PHE A 62 4.71 14.01 -15.71
N THR A 63 4.97 14.04 -17.02
CA THR A 63 4.12 14.73 -18.01
C THR A 63 3.28 13.74 -18.81
N LYS A 64 3.73 12.49 -18.92
CA LYS A 64 3.04 11.42 -19.65
C LYS A 64 2.41 10.45 -18.66
N THR A 65 1.09 10.23 -18.76
CA THR A 65 0.41 9.30 -17.85
C THR A 65 0.53 7.86 -18.32
N LEU A 66 0.16 7.58 -19.57
CA LEU A 66 0.12 6.24 -20.15
C LEU A 66 0.50 6.30 -21.62
N GLU A 67 1.52 5.53 -21.99
CA GLU A 67 1.80 5.14 -23.37
C GLU A 67 1.58 3.63 -23.49
N TRP A 68 0.67 3.20 -24.36
CA TRP A 68 0.29 1.80 -24.48
C TRP A 68 0.40 1.31 -25.92
N GLU A 69 1.41 0.48 -26.16
CA GLU A 69 1.62 -0.26 -27.40
C GLU A 69 1.50 -1.75 -27.07
N LEU A 70 0.28 -2.30 -27.21
CA LEU A 70 -0.04 -3.68 -26.83
C LEU A 70 1.04 -4.68 -27.29
N PRO A 71 1.57 -5.54 -26.37
CA PRO A 71 1.14 -5.76 -24.99
C PRO A 71 1.80 -4.83 -23.94
N PHE A 72 2.65 -3.89 -24.35
CA PHE A 72 3.49 -3.10 -23.44
C PHE A 72 2.85 -1.77 -23.04
N ALA A 73 2.64 -1.58 -21.74
CA ALA A 73 2.19 -0.33 -21.16
C ALA A 73 3.32 0.34 -20.37
N ARG A 74 3.56 1.61 -20.63
CA ARG A 74 4.46 2.49 -19.88
C ARG A 74 3.62 3.53 -19.15
N TRP A 75 3.69 3.51 -17.83
CA TRP A 75 3.01 4.46 -16.96
C TRP A 75 4.01 5.42 -16.36
N PHE A 76 3.72 6.73 -16.42
CA PHE A 76 4.51 7.78 -15.77
C PHE A 76 6.01 7.73 -16.09
N ASP A 77 6.36 7.36 -17.32
CA ASP A 77 7.69 6.89 -17.72
C ASP A 77 8.76 7.99 -17.71
N ASP A 78 8.33 9.24 -17.77
CA ASP A 78 9.20 10.42 -17.66
C ASP A 78 9.31 10.98 -16.24
N GLY A 79 8.55 10.41 -15.29
CA GLY A 79 8.56 10.77 -13.87
C GLY A 79 9.61 9.99 -13.08
N GLU A 80 10.11 10.61 -12.01
CA GLU A 80 11.08 9.98 -11.10
C GLU A 80 10.59 10.09 -9.66
N LEU A 81 10.61 8.96 -8.96
CA LEU A 81 10.33 8.87 -7.53
C LEU A 81 11.28 7.88 -6.85
N ASN A 82 11.31 7.92 -5.53
CA ASN A 82 11.94 6.89 -4.72
C ASN A 82 10.87 6.21 -3.84
N VAL A 83 10.82 4.88 -3.86
CA VAL A 83 9.82 4.11 -3.11
C VAL A 83 10.06 4.21 -1.60
N ALA A 84 11.31 4.12 -1.14
CA ALA A 84 11.64 4.27 0.28
C ALA A 84 11.22 5.67 0.79
N GLU A 85 11.42 6.72 -0.01
CA GLU A 85 10.97 8.08 0.34
C GLU A 85 9.45 8.17 0.50
N ASN A 86 8.69 7.51 -0.37
CA ASN A 86 7.23 7.46 -0.28
C ASN A 86 6.74 6.56 0.87
N CYS A 87 7.50 5.55 1.25
CA CYS A 87 7.10 4.62 2.30
C CYS A 87 7.57 5.04 3.70
N VAL A 88 8.64 5.84 3.83
CA VAL A 88 9.28 6.14 5.10
C VAL A 88 9.55 7.64 5.26
N ASP A 89 10.45 8.21 4.45
CA ASP A 89 10.98 9.56 4.65
C ASP A 89 9.87 10.63 4.68
N ARG A 90 8.90 10.57 3.76
CA ARG A 90 7.82 11.58 3.68
C ARG A 90 6.97 11.64 4.95
N HIS A 91 6.84 10.51 5.67
CA HIS A 91 6.05 10.46 6.88
C HIS A 91 6.79 11.13 8.04
N VAL A 92 8.10 10.90 8.14
CA VAL A 92 8.97 11.59 9.11
C VAL A 92 8.99 13.09 8.81
N ALA A 93 9.22 13.47 7.55
CA ALA A 93 9.25 14.87 7.10
C ALA A 93 7.92 15.61 7.36
N ALA A 94 6.79 14.92 7.28
CA ALA A 94 5.47 15.45 7.62
C ALA A 94 5.19 15.52 9.13
N GLY A 95 6.20 15.38 9.99
CA GLY A 95 6.08 15.44 11.45
C GLY A 95 5.46 14.19 12.08
N ARG A 96 5.38 13.08 11.36
CA ARG A 96 4.81 11.80 11.84
C ARG A 96 5.89 10.80 12.24
N GLY A 97 7.06 11.28 12.66
CA GLY A 97 8.19 10.45 13.07
C GLY A 97 7.83 9.46 14.18
N GLU A 98 7.13 9.93 15.21
CA GLU A 98 6.68 9.12 16.36
C GLU A 98 5.51 8.18 16.05
N LYS A 99 4.90 8.28 14.87
CA LYS A 99 3.83 7.36 14.48
C LYS A 99 4.45 5.97 14.28
N VAL A 100 3.80 4.95 14.84
CA VAL A 100 4.17 3.55 14.59
C VAL A 100 4.07 3.23 13.10
N ALA A 101 5.18 2.75 12.53
CA ALA A 101 5.24 2.24 11.16
C ALA A 101 4.76 0.79 11.10
N PHE A 102 5.28 -0.07 11.98
CA PHE A 102 4.80 -1.45 12.13
C PHE A 102 5.07 -2.03 13.53
N HIS A 103 4.33 -3.09 13.85
CA HIS A 103 4.60 -3.95 14.99
C HIS A 103 5.23 -5.24 14.49
N TRP A 104 6.41 -5.56 15.00
CA TRP A 104 7.06 -6.85 14.75
C TRP A 104 6.76 -7.80 15.91
N ILE A 105 6.38 -9.02 15.57
CA ILE A 105 6.09 -10.10 16.50
C ILE A 105 6.92 -11.31 16.07
N GLY A 106 7.91 -11.67 16.88
CA GLY A 106 8.74 -12.84 16.68
C GLY A 106 8.21 -14.06 17.44
N GLU A 107 8.67 -15.24 17.07
CA GLU A 107 8.53 -16.47 17.87
C GLU A 107 9.75 -16.55 18.81
N PRO A 108 9.60 -16.71 20.14
CA PRO A 108 8.47 -17.26 20.91
C PRO A 108 7.53 -16.23 21.57
N GLY A 109 7.44 -15.01 21.03
CA GLY A 109 6.57 -13.94 21.56
C GLY A 109 7.24 -12.57 21.71
N ASP A 110 8.46 -12.40 21.21
CA ASP A 110 9.15 -11.12 21.22
C ASP A 110 8.33 -10.08 20.44
N ARG A 111 8.28 -8.86 20.96
CA ARG A 111 7.55 -7.76 20.32
C ARG A 111 8.44 -6.54 20.18
N ARG A 112 8.35 -5.89 19.03
CA ARG A 112 8.93 -4.57 18.80
C ARG A 112 7.89 -3.67 18.17
N THR A 113 7.82 -2.44 18.65
CA THR A 113 7.04 -1.38 18.01
C THR A 113 8.05 -0.45 17.38
N ILE A 114 7.97 -0.28 16.06
CA ILE A 114 8.93 0.52 15.31
C ILE A 114 8.20 1.75 14.77
N THR A 115 8.68 2.93 15.13
CA THR A 115 8.20 4.23 14.64
C THR A 115 8.78 4.54 13.25
N TYR A 116 8.18 5.49 12.53
CA TYR A 116 8.73 5.93 11.24
C TYR A 116 10.14 6.52 11.38
N ALA A 117 10.44 7.22 12.48
CA ALA A 117 11.77 7.78 12.74
C ALA A 117 12.83 6.67 12.94
N GLU A 118 12.52 5.65 13.74
CA GLU A 118 13.40 4.49 13.94
C GLU A 118 13.59 3.71 12.63
N LEU A 119 12.49 3.48 11.88
CA LEU A 119 12.55 2.79 10.61
C LEU A 119 13.43 3.53 9.59
N LEU A 120 13.34 4.85 9.53
CA LEU A 120 14.17 5.68 8.65
C LEU A 120 15.67 5.46 8.93
N VAL A 121 16.06 5.45 10.21
CA VAL A 121 17.45 5.20 10.61
C VAL A 121 17.90 3.81 10.18
N GLU A 122 17.10 2.77 10.44
CA GLU A 122 17.46 1.38 10.09
C GLU A 122 17.55 1.16 8.56
N VAL A 123 16.65 1.77 7.79
CA VAL A 123 16.70 1.75 6.31
C VAL A 123 17.97 2.43 5.80
N GLN A 124 18.32 3.60 6.34
CA GLN A 124 19.54 4.32 5.94
C GLN A 124 20.82 3.56 6.29
N ARG A 125 20.86 2.92 7.47
CA ARG A 125 21.97 2.05 7.87
C ARG A 125 22.14 0.89 6.91
N THR A 126 21.04 0.20 6.57
CA THR A 126 21.04 -0.91 5.62
C THR A 126 21.48 -0.46 4.23
N ALA A 127 20.94 0.66 3.73
CA ALA A 127 21.30 1.21 2.42
C ALA A 127 22.79 1.57 2.34
N ASN A 128 23.36 2.17 3.39
CA ASN A 128 24.79 2.48 3.42
C ASN A 128 25.68 1.23 3.54
N ALA A 129 25.23 0.18 4.25
CA ALA A 129 25.92 -1.10 4.28
C ALA A 129 25.96 -1.75 2.89
N LEU A 130 24.83 -1.78 2.16
CA LEU A 130 24.77 -2.29 0.78
C LEU A 130 25.69 -1.52 -0.16
N LYS A 131 25.73 -0.19 -0.04
CA LYS A 131 26.69 0.65 -0.78
C LYS A 131 28.14 0.30 -0.44
N GLY A 132 28.44 0.03 0.84
CA GLY A 132 29.77 -0.42 1.28
C GLY A 132 30.18 -1.78 0.71
N LEU A 133 29.21 -2.64 0.39
CA LEU A 133 29.42 -3.91 -0.32
C LEU A 133 29.51 -3.75 -1.85
N GLY A 134 29.41 -2.52 -2.38
CA GLY A 134 29.53 -2.23 -3.79
C GLY A 134 28.24 -2.35 -4.60
N VAL A 135 27.08 -2.50 -3.95
CA VAL A 135 25.78 -2.55 -4.65
C VAL A 135 25.47 -1.21 -5.32
N THR A 136 25.08 -1.27 -6.60
CA THR A 136 24.73 -0.10 -7.42
C THR A 136 23.32 -0.20 -8.02
N ARG A 137 22.85 0.90 -8.64
CA ARG A 137 21.54 0.93 -9.29
C ARG A 137 21.49 -0.08 -10.45
N GLY A 138 20.55 -1.02 -10.40
CA GLY A 138 20.37 -2.07 -11.41
C GLY A 138 20.89 -3.44 -10.98
N ASP A 139 21.63 -3.50 -9.87
CA ASP A 139 22.02 -4.76 -9.24
C ASP A 139 20.83 -5.40 -8.53
N ARG A 140 20.87 -6.73 -8.42
CA ARG A 140 19.89 -7.53 -7.70
C ARG A 140 20.54 -8.00 -6.41
N VAL A 141 19.82 -7.85 -5.30
CA VAL A 141 20.23 -8.22 -3.93
C VAL A 141 19.26 -9.26 -3.39
#